data_AF-A0A7S4K0K6-F1
#
_entry.id   AF-A0A7S4K0K6-F1
#
_cell.length_a   1.000
_cell.length_b   1.000
_cell.length_c   1.000
_cell.angle_alpha   90.00
_cell.angle_beta   90.00
_cell.angle_gamma   90.00
#
_symmetry.space_group_name_H-M   'P 1'
#
loop_
_entity.id
_entity.type
_entity.pdbx_description
1 polymer ?
#
loop_
_entity_poly.entity_id
_entity_poly.type
_entity_poly.pdbx_seq_one_letter_code
_entity_poly.pdbx_strand_id
1 'polypeptide(L)'
;IIYDIVKNKRGSSNRNRLLLGLSISDIIGSIAFGVVSSWAVPRGTPGVWLASGNEATCKTQGFLLQLANTTSPLYSGSLAFYYFITLCKGWSEDRVKKFELLLHFIPIFFGLATAIVGLALDLYHSATLWCWFAPPGI
;
A
#
# COMPACT_ATOMS: atom_id res chain seq x y z
N ILE A 1 16.23 -9.11 -1.20
CA ILE A 1 15.20 -9.12 -0.12
C ILE A 1 14.10 -10.15 -0.41
N ILE A 2 13.18 -9.93 -1.36
CA ILE A 2 12.07 -10.88 -1.60
C ILE A 2 12.58 -12.28 -1.99
N TYR A 3 13.57 -12.36 -2.90
CA TYR A 3 14.21 -13.62 -3.29
C TYR A 3 14.86 -14.34 -2.09
N ASP A 4 15.51 -13.60 -1.18
CA ASP A 4 16.18 -14.17 -0.01
C ASP A 4 15.18 -14.71 1.02
N ILE A 5 14.03 -14.03 1.18
CA ILE A 5 12.93 -14.46 2.07
C ILE A 5 12.26 -15.73 1.53
N VAL A 6 12.01 -15.81 0.21
CA VAL A 6 11.35 -16.96 -0.42
C VAL A 6 12.26 -18.18 -0.45
N LYS A 7 13.56 -17.99 -0.73
CA LYS A 7 14.53 -19.09 -0.81
C LYS A 7 14.91 -19.65 0.56
N ASN A 8 14.90 -18.83 1.62
CA ASN A 8 15.35 -19.24 2.95
C ASN A 8 14.18 -19.46 3.92
N LYS A 9 13.37 -20.50 3.69
CA LYS A 9 12.22 -20.89 4.54
C LYS A 9 12.59 -21.26 5.99
N ARG A 10 13.86 -21.57 6.28
CA ARG A 10 14.31 -22.13 7.57
C ARG A 10 14.47 -21.08 8.68
N GLY A 11 14.30 -19.79 8.38
CA GLY A 11 14.40 -18.67 9.32
C GLY A 11 13.32 -17.60 9.12
N SER A 12 12.06 -17.99 8.89
CA SER A 12 10.95 -17.04 8.75
C SER A 12 10.55 -16.42 10.12
N SER A 13 11.42 -15.57 10.66
CA SER A 13 11.09 -14.68 11.78
C SER A 13 9.91 -13.79 11.39
N ASN A 14 9.04 -13.45 12.34
CA ASN A 14 7.87 -12.58 12.13
C ASN A 14 8.25 -11.28 11.39
N ARG A 15 9.47 -10.78 11.62
CA ARG A 15 10.07 -9.66 10.89
C ARG A 15 10.03 -9.85 9.37
N ASN A 16 10.42 -11.02 8.86
CA ASN A 16 10.52 -11.26 7.42
C ASN A 16 9.14 -11.27 6.76
N ARG A 17 8.09 -11.69 7.48
CA ARG A 17 6.71 -11.66 7.00
C ARG A 17 6.16 -10.22 6.94
N LEU A 18 6.46 -9.40 7.95
CA LEU A 18 6.13 -7.96 7.94
C LEU A 18 6.87 -7.23 6.79
N LEU A 19 8.16 -7.53 6.59
CA LEU A 19 8.94 -6.98 5.48
C LEU A 19 8.40 -7.40 4.11
N LEU A 20 7.88 -8.63 3.98
CA LEU A 20 7.21 -9.06 2.76
C LEU A 20 5.94 -8.25 2.50
N GLY A 21 5.10 -8.03 3.52
CA GLY A 21 3.89 -7.21 3.41
C GLY A 21 4.19 -5.76 3.03
N LEU A 22 5.24 -5.17 3.60
CA LEU A 22 5.75 -3.85 3.24
C LEU A 22 6.20 -3.82 1.77
N SER A 23 7.05 -4.78 1.37
CA SER A 23 7.58 -4.84 0.00
C SER A 23 6.49 -5.02 -1.05
N ILE A 24 5.46 -5.82 -0.76
CA ILE A 24 4.29 -5.99 -1.65
C ILE A 24 3.55 -4.66 -1.79
N SER A 25 3.32 -3.94 -0.69
CA SER A 25 2.66 -2.63 -0.71
C SER A 25 3.46 -1.62 -1.55
N ASP A 26 4.79 -1.60 -1.39
CA ASP A 26 5.67 -0.71 -2.14
C ASP A 26 5.70 -1.04 -3.65
N ILE A 27 5.65 -2.33 -4.01
CA ILE A 27 5.53 -2.75 -5.42
C ILE A 27 4.20 -2.27 -6.01
N ILE A 28 3.08 -2.47 -5.29
CA ILE A 28 1.76 -2.02 -5.75
C ILE A 28 1.76 -0.50 -5.95
N GLY A 29 2.27 0.25 -4.97
CA GLY A 29 2.37 1.71 -5.07
C GLY A 29 3.27 2.15 -6.22
N SER A 30 4.41 1.49 -6.42
CA SER A 30 5.33 1.80 -7.52
C SER A 30 4.75 1.52 -8.90
N ILE A 31 3.96 0.46 -9.05
CA ILE A 31 3.25 0.15 -10.31
C ILE A 31 2.14 1.18 -10.55
N ALA A 32 1.31 1.45 -9.54
CA ALA A 32 0.19 2.37 -9.65
C ALA A 32 0.65 3.82 -9.91
N PHE A 33 1.73 4.26 -9.26
CA PHE A 33 2.29 5.60 -9.43
C PHE A 33 3.20 5.71 -10.64
N GLY A 34 4.12 4.77 -10.83
CA GLY A 34 5.21 4.89 -11.80
C GLY A 34 4.88 4.34 -13.19
N VAL A 35 4.20 3.20 -13.28
CA VAL A 35 3.86 2.57 -14.58
C VAL A 35 2.54 3.10 -15.12
N VAL A 36 1.59 3.39 -14.23
CA VAL A 36 0.21 3.73 -14.59
C VAL A 36 -0.06 5.25 -14.51
N SER A 37 0.87 6.03 -13.93
CA SER A 37 0.88 7.49 -13.70
C SER A 37 -0.13 8.31 -14.52
N SER A 38 0.32 9.02 -15.55
CA SER A 38 -0.55 9.79 -16.44
C SER A 38 -1.33 8.91 -17.42
N TRP A 39 -0.97 7.63 -17.55
CA TRP A 39 -1.60 6.73 -18.52
C TRP A 39 -3.02 6.33 -18.11
N ALA A 40 -3.31 6.18 -16.82
CA ALA A 40 -4.65 5.88 -16.32
C ALA A 40 -5.61 7.07 -16.29
N VAL A 41 -5.09 8.30 -16.48
CA VAL A 41 -5.91 9.51 -16.51
C VAL A 41 -6.82 9.49 -17.75
N PRO A 42 -8.10 9.90 -17.64
CA PRO A 42 -9.02 9.92 -18.77
C PRO A 42 -8.52 10.76 -19.95
N ARG A 43 -8.71 10.23 -21.17
CA ARG A 43 -8.41 10.95 -22.42
C ARG A 43 -9.11 12.30 -22.46
N GLY A 44 -8.38 13.34 -22.85
CA GLY A 44 -8.92 14.69 -23.01
C GLY A 44 -8.86 15.55 -21.75
N THR A 45 -8.26 15.06 -20.65
CA THR A 45 -7.99 15.89 -19.47
C THR A 45 -6.99 17.00 -19.84
N PRO A 46 -7.38 18.29 -19.72
CA PRO A 46 -6.52 19.40 -20.12
C PRO A 46 -5.28 19.47 -19.23
N GLY A 47 -4.10 19.60 -19.85
CA GLY A 47 -2.83 19.73 -19.11
C GLY A 47 -2.15 18.40 -18.71
N VAL A 48 -2.69 17.24 -19.11
CA VAL A 48 -2.09 15.93 -18.80
C VAL A 48 -1.49 15.29 -20.05
N TRP A 49 -0.16 15.15 -20.07
CA TRP A 49 0.57 14.51 -21.18
C TRP A 49 0.43 12.98 -21.09
N LEU A 50 0.12 12.31 -22.22
CA LEU A 50 -0.13 10.86 -22.34
C LEU A 50 -1.39 10.31 -21.62
N ALA A 51 -2.38 11.15 -21.33
CA ALA A 51 -3.69 10.68 -20.87
C ALA A 51 -4.38 9.79 -21.92
N SER A 52 -4.33 8.46 -21.73
CA SER A 52 -4.91 7.47 -22.65
C SER A 52 -5.92 6.53 -21.98
N GLY A 53 -6.17 6.72 -20.69
CA GLY A 53 -7.06 5.91 -19.88
C GLY A 53 -8.52 6.37 -19.95
N ASN A 54 -9.30 5.89 -18.99
CA ASN A 54 -10.70 6.22 -18.76
C ASN A 54 -10.98 6.42 -17.26
N GLU A 55 -12.22 6.76 -16.92
CA GLU A 55 -12.60 7.00 -15.52
C GLU A 55 -12.40 5.74 -14.64
N ALA A 56 -12.65 4.55 -15.17
CA ALA A 56 -12.47 3.31 -14.43
C ALA A 56 -10.99 3.02 -14.12
N THR A 57 -10.07 3.28 -15.07
CA THR A 57 -8.63 3.14 -14.83
C THR A 57 -8.13 4.15 -13.81
N CYS A 58 -8.69 5.37 -13.82
CA CYS A 58 -8.39 6.42 -12.86
C CYS A 58 -8.84 6.04 -11.44
N LYS A 59 -10.07 5.56 -11.27
CA LYS A 59 -10.57 5.05 -9.97
C LYS A 59 -9.75 3.88 -9.46
N THR A 60 -9.36 2.97 -10.36
CA THR A 60 -8.50 1.83 -10.02
C THR A 60 -7.12 2.28 -9.56
N GLN A 61 -6.52 3.25 -10.27
CA GLN A 61 -5.23 3.83 -9.89
C GLN A 61 -5.32 4.51 -8.51
N GLY A 62 -6.32 5.35 -8.29
CA GLY A 62 -6.53 6.03 -7.01
C GLY A 62 -6.76 5.06 -5.85
N PHE A 63 -7.51 3.98 -6.09
CA PHE A 63 -7.70 2.91 -5.11
C PHE A 63 -6.38 2.22 -4.74
N LEU A 64 -5.59 1.82 -5.73
CA LEU A 64 -4.31 1.13 -5.49
C LEU A 64 -3.27 2.04 -4.83
N LEU A 65 -3.24 3.31 -5.21
CA LEU A 65 -2.38 4.32 -4.58
C LEU A 65 -2.79 4.55 -3.13
N GLN A 66 -4.08 4.74 -2.86
CA GLN A 66 -4.57 4.94 -1.50
C GLN A 66 -4.26 3.72 -0.62
N LEU A 67 -4.47 2.52 -1.15
CA LEU A 67 -4.16 1.28 -0.45
C LEU A 67 -2.67 1.22 -0.09
N ALA A 68 -1.79 1.32 -1.09
CA ALA A 68 -0.34 1.23 -0.89
C ALA A 68 0.21 2.34 0.03
N ASN A 69 -0.21 3.59 -0.19
CA ASN A 69 0.25 4.73 0.58
C ASN A 69 -0.21 4.68 2.04
N THR A 70 -1.29 3.96 2.34
CA THR A 70 -1.77 3.74 3.71
C THR A 70 -1.14 2.49 4.34
N THR A 71 -1.01 1.38 3.61
CA THR A 71 -0.46 0.14 4.15
C THR A 71 1.05 0.21 4.40
N SER A 72 1.84 0.83 3.53
CA SER A 72 3.30 0.93 3.69
C SER A 72 3.75 1.60 5.01
N PRO A 73 3.24 2.78 5.40
CA PRO A 73 3.62 3.39 6.68
C PRO A 73 3.12 2.59 7.88
N LEU A 74 1.95 1.94 7.79
CA LEU A 74 1.42 1.09 8.86
C LEU A 74 2.24 -0.19 9.05
N TYR A 75 2.72 -0.80 7.96
CA TYR A 75 3.66 -1.91 8.03
C TYR A 75 5.02 -1.48 8.58
N SER A 76 5.49 -0.30 8.21
CA SER A 76 6.71 0.29 8.77
C SER A 76 6.57 0.53 10.28
N GLY A 77 5.42 1.04 10.73
CA GLY A 77 5.09 1.19 12.15
C GLY A 77 5.00 -0.15 12.89
N SER A 78 4.40 -1.17 12.27
CA SER A 78 4.32 -2.53 12.81
C SER A 78 5.72 -3.16 12.97
N LEU A 79 6.62 -2.87 12.03
CA LEU A 79 8.02 -3.30 12.10
C LEU A 79 8.79 -2.56 13.20
N ALA A 80 8.59 -1.24 13.35
CA ALA A 80 9.17 -0.47 14.43
C ALA A 80 8.69 -0.98 15.81
N PHE A 81 7.40 -1.27 15.94
CA PHE A 81 6.84 -1.87 17.14
C PHE A 81 7.42 -3.26 17.42
N TYR A 82 7.58 -4.09 16.38
CA TYR A 82 8.24 -5.39 16.47
C TYR A 82 9.67 -5.27 17.02
N TYR A 83 10.48 -4.33 16.50
CA TYR A 83 11.83 -4.11 16.99
C TYR A 83 11.85 -3.58 18.43
N PHE A 84 10.94 -2.68 18.78
CA PHE A 84 10.84 -2.17 20.15
C PHE A 84 10.55 -3.28 21.16
N ILE A 85 9.57 -4.16 20.91
CA ILE A 85 9.23 -5.23 21.85
C ILE A 85 10.31 -6.32 21.92
N THR A 86 10.99 -6.62 20.81
CA THR A 86 12.04 -7.64 20.79
C THR A 86 13.34 -7.14 21.40
N LEU A 87 13.79 -5.92 21.06
CA LEU A 87 15.06 -5.37 21.52
C LEU A 87 14.95 -4.69 22.89
N CYS A 88 13.93 -3.86 23.12
CA CYS A 88 13.82 -3.08 24.36
C CYS A 88 13.06 -3.84 25.45
N LYS A 89 12.07 -4.66 25.10
CA LYS A 89 11.28 -5.45 26.06
C LYS A 89 11.73 -6.91 26.17
N GLY A 90 12.67 -7.35 25.33
CA GLY A 90 13.22 -8.71 25.38
C GLY A 90 12.19 -9.81 25.12
N TRP A 91 11.12 -9.53 24.37
CA TRP A 91 10.09 -10.53 24.11
C TRP A 91 10.63 -11.63 23.18
N SER A 92 10.36 -12.90 23.52
CA SER A 92 10.65 -14.03 22.65
C SER A 92 9.74 -14.05 21.42
N GLU A 93 10.23 -14.61 20.31
CA GLU A 93 9.45 -14.68 19.06
C GLU A 93 8.09 -15.36 19.25
N ASP A 94 7.99 -16.37 20.12
CA ASP A 94 6.73 -17.08 20.38
C ASP A 94 5.68 -16.22 21.07
N ARG A 95 6.11 -15.24 21.89
CA ARG A 95 5.18 -14.25 22.45
C ARG A 95 4.72 -13.27 21.38
N VAL A 96 5.62 -12.84 20.50
CA VAL A 96 5.30 -11.90 19.42
C VAL A 96 4.40 -12.53 18.35
N LYS A 97 4.54 -13.83 18.07
CA LYS A 97 3.65 -14.57 17.14
C LYS A 97 2.17 -14.44 17.50
N LYS A 98 1.83 -14.31 18.79
CA LYS A 98 0.44 -14.09 19.23
C LYS A 98 -0.13 -12.74 18.75
N PHE A 99 0.74 -11.75 18.54
CA PHE A 99 0.38 -10.42 18.05
C PHE A 99 0.59 -10.28 16.54
N GLU A 100 1.16 -11.28 15.87
CA GLU A 100 1.42 -11.26 14.42
C GLU A 100 0.14 -11.00 13.63
N LEU A 101 -0.97 -11.63 14.03
CA LEU A 101 -2.28 -11.39 13.41
C LEU A 101 -2.66 -9.91 13.50
N LEU A 102 -2.47 -9.27 14.66
CA LEU A 102 -2.81 -7.86 14.86
C LEU A 102 -1.86 -6.93 14.08
N LEU A 103 -0.57 -7.26 14.01
CA LEU A 103 0.43 -6.51 13.25
C LEU A 103 0.20 -6.55 11.73
N HIS A 104 -0.43 -7.60 11.21
CA HIS A 104 -0.85 -7.67 9.81
C HIS A 104 -2.27 -7.14 9.59
N PHE A 105 -3.17 -7.41 10.53
CA PHE A 105 -4.58 -7.03 10.41
C PHE A 105 -4.76 -5.51 10.40
N ILE A 106 -4.06 -4.77 11.27
CA ILE A 106 -4.20 -3.31 11.33
C ILE A 106 -3.81 -2.64 10.00
N PRO A 107 -2.61 -2.88 9.42
CA PRO A 107 -2.25 -2.32 8.13
C PRO A 107 -3.25 -2.67 7.03
N ILE A 108 -3.60 -3.95 6.90
CA ILE A 108 -4.46 -4.43 5.81
C ILE A 108 -5.88 -3.88 5.95
N PHE A 109 -6.47 -4.00 7.14
CA PHE A 109 -7.85 -3.57 7.37
C PHE A 109 -7.99 -2.06 7.20
N PHE A 110 -7.08 -1.27 7.79
CA PHE A 110 -7.14 0.18 7.69
C PHE A 110 -6.87 0.67 6.25
N GLY A 111 -5.89 0.07 5.57
CA GLY A 111 -5.62 0.36 4.16
C GLY A 111 -6.80 0.04 3.24
N LEU A 112 -7.41 -1.13 3.40
CA LEU A 112 -8.60 -1.52 2.62
C LEU A 112 -9.81 -0.67 2.96
N ALA A 113 -10.07 -0.41 4.25
CA ALA A 113 -11.21 0.40 4.67
C ALA A 113 -11.13 1.81 4.08
N THR A 114 -9.97 2.47 4.18
CA THR A 114 -9.80 3.82 3.61
C THR A 114 -9.91 3.82 2.09
N ALA A 115 -9.36 2.80 1.41
CA ALA A 115 -9.46 2.68 -0.04
C ALA A 115 -10.90 2.41 -0.52
N ILE A 116 -11.64 1.54 0.17
CA ILE A 116 -13.05 1.23 -0.13
C ILE A 116 -13.94 2.45 0.13
N VAL A 117 -13.74 3.14 1.25
CA VAL A 117 -14.48 4.37 1.56
C VAL A 117 -14.22 5.44 0.50
N GLY A 118 -12.97 5.61 0.08
CA GLY A 118 -12.61 6.52 -1.01
C GLY A 118 -13.33 6.20 -2.32
N LEU A 119 -13.46 4.92 -2.64
CA LEU A 119 -14.18 4.46 -3.83
C LEU A 119 -15.70 4.64 -3.69
N ALA A 120 -16.26 4.31 -2.52
CA ALA A 120 -17.71 4.39 -2.26
C ALA A 120 -18.23 5.84 -2.22
N LEU A 121 -17.38 6.77 -1.78
CA LEU A 121 -17.67 8.21 -1.77
C LEU A 121 -17.34 8.90 -3.11
N ASP A 122 -16.93 8.13 -4.12
CA ASP A 122 -16.52 8.61 -5.44
C ASP A 122 -15.47 9.73 -5.38
N LEU A 123 -14.44 9.57 -4.53
CA LEU A 123 -13.43 10.61 -4.31
C LEU A 123 -12.22 10.50 -5.25
N TYR A 124 -12.16 9.45 -6.07
CA TYR A 124 -11.02 9.19 -6.94
C TYR A 124 -11.18 9.85 -8.31
N HIS A 125 -10.51 10.98 -8.47
CA HIS A 125 -10.49 11.76 -9.70
C HIS A 125 -9.05 12.06 -10.14
N SER A 126 -8.90 12.57 -11.37
CA SER A 126 -7.62 13.00 -11.91
C SER A 126 -7.07 14.11 -11.02
N ALA A 127 -5.87 13.93 -10.46
CA ALA A 127 -5.14 14.93 -9.69
C ALA A 127 -3.93 15.40 -10.52
N THR A 128 -4.18 15.80 -11.77
CA THR A 128 -3.20 16.20 -12.81
C THR A 128 -2.30 15.08 -13.31
N LEU A 129 -1.33 14.61 -12.53
CA LEU A 129 -0.32 13.64 -12.99
C LEU A 129 -0.68 12.18 -12.67
N TRP A 130 -1.61 11.97 -11.75
CA TRP A 130 -2.11 10.66 -11.32
C TRP A 130 -3.54 10.82 -10.79
N CYS A 131 -4.24 9.72 -10.53
CA CYS A 131 -5.55 9.76 -9.89
C CYS A 131 -5.47 9.54 -8.38
N TRP A 132 -6.14 10.38 -7.60
CA TRP A 132 -6.25 10.27 -6.14
C TRP A 132 -7.44 11.10 -5.64
N PHE A 133 -7.39 11.60 -4.40
CA PHE A 133 -8.43 12.42 -3.80
C PHE A 133 -8.40 13.80 -4.43
N ALA A 134 -9.35 14.04 -5.31
CA ALA A 134 -9.49 15.28 -6.05
C ALA A 134 -10.98 15.59 -6.25
N PRO A 135 -11.36 16.86 -6.46
CA PRO A 135 -12.72 17.19 -6.86
C PRO A 135 -13.02 16.71 -8.30
N PRO A 136 -14.29 16.41 -8.62
CA PRO A 136 -14.67 16.07 -9.99
C PRO A 136 -14.51 17.28 -10.91
N GLY A 137 -13.81 17.10 -12.04
CA GLY A 137 -13.80 18.09 -13.14
C GLY A 137 -12.57 18.99 -13.28
N ILE A 138 -11.39 18.58 -12.79
CA ILE A 138 -10.10 19.17 -13.21
C ILE A 138 -9.57 18.55 -14.51
#